data_AF-A0A1Q4VXR0-F1
#
_entry.id   AF-A0A1Q4VXR0-F1
#
_cell.length_a   1.000
_cell.length_b   1.000
_cell.length_c   1.000
_cell.angle_alpha   90.00
_cell.angle_beta   90.00
_cell.angle_gamma   90.00
#
_symmetry.space_group_name_H-M   'P 1'
#
loop_
_entity.id
_entity.type
_entity.pdbx_description
1 polymer ?
#
loop_
_entity_poly.entity_id
_entity_poly.type
_entity_poly.pdbx_seq_one_letter_code
_entity_poly.pdbx_strand_id
1 'polypeptide(L)'
;MPKRLAAVLSCLALALGGAVAAAPAAQATPQACFFYVLEQHPGADEEVAERACRIGGKSGTENFRACYAELRQDYVPAVVAGEACRRAARK
;
A
#
# COMPACT_ATOMS: atom_id res chain seq x y z
N MET A 1 34.23 -22.26 -50.81
CA MET A 1 32.80 -22.21 -51.18
C MET A 1 32.05 -21.41 -50.12
N PRO A 2 31.45 -20.26 -50.46
CA PRO A 2 30.72 -19.40 -49.53
C PRO A 2 29.24 -19.81 -49.47
N LYS A 3 28.65 -19.96 -48.28
CA LYS A 3 27.18 -19.89 -48.15
C LYS A 3 26.70 -19.81 -46.69
N ARG A 4 25.82 -18.82 -46.48
CA ARG A 4 24.71 -18.74 -45.51
C ARG A 4 24.98 -18.00 -44.20
N LEU A 5 24.97 -16.68 -44.34
CA LEU A 5 24.12 -15.81 -43.51
C LEU A 5 22.72 -16.43 -43.37
N ALA A 6 22.31 -16.72 -42.15
CA ALA A 6 20.91 -16.88 -41.72
C ALA A 6 20.91 -16.58 -40.21
N ALA A 7 20.80 -15.32 -39.80
CA ALA A 7 19.50 -14.67 -39.61
C ALA A 7 18.55 -15.54 -38.80
N VAL A 8 18.79 -15.63 -37.49
CA VAL A 8 17.72 -15.90 -36.52
C VAL A 8 17.91 -14.94 -35.35
N LEU A 9 17.60 -13.67 -35.62
CA LEU A 9 17.09 -12.73 -34.63
C LEU A 9 15.76 -13.31 -34.14
N SER A 10 15.80 -14.24 -33.18
CA SER A 10 14.60 -14.68 -32.47
C SER A 10 14.17 -13.53 -31.56
N CYS A 11 13.21 -12.77 -32.09
CA CYS A 11 12.46 -11.74 -31.43
C CYS A 11 12.10 -12.12 -29.98
N LEU A 12 12.67 -11.37 -29.04
CA LEU A 12 12.11 -11.12 -27.72
C LEU A 12 10.76 -10.39 -27.90
N ALA A 13 9.72 -11.14 -28.24
CA ALA A 13 8.35 -10.70 -28.17
C ALA A 13 7.69 -11.42 -26.98
N LEU A 14 8.13 -11.07 -25.76
CA LEU A 14 7.32 -11.30 -24.57
C LEU A 14 6.06 -10.47 -24.76
N ALA A 15 5.00 -11.15 -25.16
CA ALA A 15 3.66 -10.63 -25.30
C ALA A 15 3.24 -10.00 -23.97
N LEU A 16 3.37 -8.67 -23.89
CA LEU A 16 2.66 -7.83 -22.92
C LEU A 16 1.18 -7.83 -23.29
N GLY A 17 0.52 -8.95 -23.00
CA GLY A 17 -0.89 -9.21 -23.25
C GLY A 17 -1.55 -9.83 -22.05
N GLY A 18 -1.34 -9.25 -20.87
CA GLY A 18 -2.05 -9.60 -19.64
C GLY A 18 -2.41 -8.30 -18.95
N ALA A 19 -3.70 -8.01 -18.90
CA ALA A 19 -4.27 -6.80 -18.33
C ALA A 19 -3.50 -6.40 -17.05
N VAL A 20 -2.85 -5.25 -17.09
CA VAL A 20 -2.45 -4.56 -15.86
C VAL A 20 -3.77 -4.18 -15.22
N ALA A 21 -4.33 -5.08 -14.40
CA ALA A 21 -5.37 -4.75 -13.46
C ALA A 21 -4.88 -3.48 -12.78
N ALA A 22 -5.60 -2.38 -12.96
CA ALA A 22 -5.22 -1.10 -12.42
C ALA A 22 -4.95 -1.29 -10.92
N ALA A 23 -3.67 -1.33 -10.56
CA ALA A 23 -3.26 -1.35 -9.16
C ALA A 23 -3.86 -0.08 -8.54
N PRO A 24 -4.49 -0.15 -7.37
CA PRO A 24 -5.29 0.94 -6.85
C PRO A 24 -4.40 2.11 -6.43
N ALA A 25 -4.05 2.98 -7.37
CA ALA A 25 -3.20 4.15 -7.12
C ALA A 25 -3.90 5.20 -6.23
N ALA A 26 -5.23 5.14 -6.09
CA ALA A 26 -6.00 5.98 -5.18
C ALA A 26 -5.97 5.49 -3.72
N GLN A 27 -5.48 4.27 -3.48
CA GLN A 27 -5.50 3.63 -2.16
C GLN A 27 -4.08 3.29 -1.67
N ALA A 28 -3.02 3.75 -2.32
CA ALA A 28 -1.67 3.44 -1.84
C ALA A 28 -1.42 3.90 -0.40
N THR A 29 -2.14 4.93 0.07
CA THR A 29 -1.84 5.58 1.36
C THR A 29 -2.61 5.01 2.56
N PRO A 30 -3.94 4.68 2.50
CA PRO A 30 -4.57 3.89 3.56
C PRO A 30 -3.94 2.50 3.68
N GLN A 31 -3.60 1.87 2.56
CA GLN A 31 -2.95 0.55 2.55
C GLN A 31 -1.56 0.62 3.18
N ALA A 32 -0.77 1.65 2.90
CA ALA A 32 0.55 1.85 3.53
C ALA A 32 0.44 2.07 5.05
N CYS A 33 -0.64 2.70 5.52
CA CYS A 33 -0.95 2.78 6.95
C CYS A 33 -1.26 1.39 7.52
N PHE A 34 -2.15 0.64 6.87
CA PHE A 34 -2.58 -0.68 7.34
C PHE A 34 -1.41 -1.65 7.47
N PHE A 35 -0.62 -1.81 6.41
CA PHE A 35 0.54 -2.70 6.43
C PHE A 35 1.58 -2.25 7.46
N TYR A 36 1.81 -0.95 7.60
CA TYR A 36 2.73 -0.46 8.63
C TYR A 36 2.25 -0.79 10.06
N VAL A 37 0.93 -0.72 10.34
CA VAL A 37 0.38 -1.13 11.63
C VAL A 37 0.63 -2.62 11.87
N LEU A 38 0.34 -3.49 10.91
CA LEU A 38 0.53 -4.94 11.06
C LEU A 38 2.02 -5.34 11.15
N GLU A 39 2.89 -4.65 10.43
CA GLU A 39 4.34 -4.88 10.51
C GLU A 39 4.91 -4.50 11.87
N GLN A 40 4.47 -3.37 12.45
CA GLN A 40 4.99 -2.87 13.73
C GLN A 40 4.23 -3.42 14.94
N HIS A 41 2.98 -3.84 14.75
CA HIS A 41 2.12 -4.41 15.76
C HIS A 41 1.31 -5.59 15.19
N PRO A 42 1.94 -6.77 14.98
CA PRO A 42 1.29 -7.92 14.34
C PRO A 42 0.14 -8.54 15.14
N GLY A 43 -0.11 -8.09 16.37
CA GLY A 43 -1.29 -8.45 17.16
C GLY A 43 -2.45 -7.46 17.06
N ALA A 44 -2.34 -6.42 16.22
CA ALA A 44 -3.43 -5.47 15.97
C ALA A 44 -4.64 -6.17 15.34
N ASP A 45 -5.84 -5.69 15.66
CA ASP A 45 -7.04 -6.11 14.95
C ASP A 45 -7.02 -5.54 13.52
N GLU A 46 -7.03 -6.43 12.52
CA GLU A 46 -6.94 -6.05 11.11
C GLU A 46 -8.11 -5.17 10.67
N GLU A 47 -9.33 -5.44 11.16
CA GLU A 47 -10.52 -4.67 10.79
C GLU A 47 -10.48 -3.26 11.40
N VAL A 48 -10.01 -3.14 12.65
CA VAL A 48 -9.80 -1.84 13.29
C VAL A 48 -8.69 -1.07 12.57
N ALA A 49 -7.57 -1.71 12.26
CA ALA A 49 -6.47 -1.08 11.54
C ALA A 49 -6.89 -0.57 10.17
N GLU A 50 -7.61 -1.38 9.37
CA GLU A 50 -8.07 -0.97 8.05
C GLU A 50 -9.06 0.21 8.13
N ARG A 51 -10.02 0.14 9.06
CA ARG A 51 -11.01 1.21 9.30
C ARG A 51 -10.32 2.52 9.71
N ALA A 52 -9.41 2.46 10.68
CA ALA A 52 -8.67 3.63 11.16
C ALA A 52 -7.83 4.26 10.04
N CYS A 53 -7.13 3.44 9.26
CA CYS A 53 -6.33 3.92 8.13
C CYS A 53 -7.18 4.54 7.02
N ARG A 54 -8.38 4.00 6.77
CA ARG A 54 -9.35 4.60 5.83
C ARG A 54 -9.86 5.96 6.30
N ILE A 55 -10.05 6.15 7.61
CA ILE A 55 -10.35 7.46 8.20
C ILE A 55 -9.18 8.40 7.98
N GLY A 56 -7.95 8.00 8.34
CA GLY A 56 -6.74 8.82 8.15
C GLY A 56 -6.49 9.24 6.70
N GLY A 57 -6.85 8.38 5.73
CA GLY A 57 -6.75 8.64 4.29
C GLY A 57 -7.56 9.84 3.80
N LYS A 58 -8.62 10.22 4.52
CA LYS A 58 -9.41 11.42 4.21
C LYS A 58 -8.65 12.73 4.44
N SER A 59 -7.46 12.67 5.05
CA SER A 59 -6.59 13.81 5.35
C SER A 59 -7.20 14.84 6.32
N GLY A 60 -6.36 15.75 6.83
CA GLY A 60 -6.79 16.79 7.76
C GLY A 60 -6.72 16.38 9.24
N THR A 61 -6.71 17.38 10.11
CA THR A 61 -6.43 17.21 11.55
C THR A 61 -7.48 16.38 12.27
N GLU A 62 -8.75 16.51 11.91
CA GLU A 62 -9.85 15.74 12.50
C GLU A 62 -9.70 14.24 12.20
N ASN A 63 -9.49 13.90 10.92
CA ASN A 63 -9.31 12.53 10.48
C ASN A 63 -8.03 11.90 11.04
N PHE A 64 -6.95 12.68 11.19
CA PHE A 64 -5.75 12.23 11.89
C PHE A 64 -6.05 11.85 13.35
N ARG A 65 -6.78 12.71 14.08
CA ARG A 65 -7.15 12.46 15.48
C ARG A 65 -8.05 11.23 15.62
N ALA A 66 -9.03 11.07 14.72
CA ALA A 66 -9.91 9.92 14.71
C ALA A 66 -9.15 8.61 14.42
N CYS A 67 -8.31 8.60 13.37
CA CYS A 67 -7.42 7.48 13.07
C CYS A 67 -6.53 7.11 14.28
N TYR A 68 -5.94 8.12 14.91
CA TYR A 68 -5.07 7.92 16.08
C TYR A 68 -5.84 7.33 17.25
N ALA A 69 -7.04 7.83 17.54
CA ALA A 69 -7.87 7.36 18.65
C ALA A 69 -8.28 5.89 18.48
N GLU A 70 -8.74 5.50 17.28
CA GLU A 70 -9.12 4.12 16.95
C GLU A 70 -7.96 3.14 17.19
N LEU A 71 -6.78 3.43 16.62
CA LEU A 71 -5.59 2.58 16.81
C LEU A 71 -5.16 2.51 18.28
N ARG A 72 -5.30 3.61 19.03
CA ARG A 72 -4.95 3.62 20.46
C ARG A 72 -5.94 2.84 21.32
N GLN A 73 -7.22 2.82 20.95
CA GLN A 73 -8.23 1.99 21.61
C GLN A 73 -7.96 0.50 21.40
N ASP A 74 -7.38 0.14 20.26
CA ASP A 74 -6.86 -1.19 19.95
C ASP A 74 -5.43 -1.44 20.50
N TYR A 75 -4.99 -0.64 21.48
CA TYR A 75 -3.70 -0.78 22.15
C TYR A 75 -2.45 -0.63 21.26
N VAL A 76 -2.58 -0.27 19.98
CA VAL A 76 -1.45 -0.02 19.08
C VAL A 76 -0.56 1.08 19.66
N PRO A 77 0.76 0.90 19.78
CA PRO A 77 1.65 1.87 20.42
C PRO A 77 1.52 3.28 19.84
N ALA A 78 1.59 4.30 20.70
CA ALA A 78 1.36 5.70 20.31
C ALA A 78 2.25 6.20 19.16
N VAL A 79 3.51 5.78 19.13
CA VAL A 79 4.43 6.14 18.05
C VAL A 79 4.00 5.52 16.72
N VAL A 80 3.65 4.22 16.74
CA VAL A 80 3.15 3.48 15.58
C VAL A 80 1.85 4.07 15.07
N ALA A 81 0.86 4.29 15.94
CA ALA A 81 -0.42 4.88 15.57
C ALA A 81 -0.26 6.27 14.94
N GLY A 82 0.58 7.13 15.52
CA GLY A 82 0.84 8.47 14.99
C GLY A 82 1.53 8.43 13.63
N GLU A 83 2.49 7.51 13.43
CA GLU A 83 3.17 7.38 12.14
C GLU A 83 2.28 6.76 11.06
N ALA A 84 1.51 5.72 11.41
CA ALA A 84 0.54 5.09 10.54
C ALA A 84 -0.47 6.13 10.00
N CYS A 85 -1.09 6.91 10.88
CA CYS A 85 -2.06 7.93 10.47
C CYS A 85 -1.42 9.06 9.64
N ARG A 86 -0.14 9.38 9.85
CA ARG A 86 0.59 10.31 8.96
C ARG A 86 0.81 9.70 7.58
N ARG A 87 1.13 8.41 7.50
CA ARG A 87 1.27 7.68 6.21
C ARG A 87 -0.05 7.62 5.46
N ALA A 88 -1.16 7.42 6.16
CA ALA A 88 -2.51 7.41 5.59
C ALA A 88 -2.84 8.69 4.82
N ALA A 89 -2.43 9.86 5.34
CA ALA A 89 -2.72 11.16 4.74
C ALA A 89 -1.74 11.58 3.62
N ARG A 90 -0.72 10.77 3.28
CA ARG A 90 0.18 11.08 2.16
C ARG A 90 -0.57 10.90 0.84
N LYS A 91 -0.09 11.54 -0.22
CA LYS A 91 -0.58 11.41 -1.60
C LYS A 91 0.60 11.07 -2.50
#